data_AF-A0A516KCX7-F1
#
_entry.id   AF-A0A516KCX7-F1
#
_cell.length_a   1.000
_cell.length_b   1.000
_cell.length_c   1.000
_cell.angle_alpha   90.00
_cell.angle_beta   90.00
_cell.angle_gamma   90.00
#
_symmetry.space_group_name_H-M   'P 1'
#
loop_
_entity.id
_entity.type
_entity.pdbx_description
1 polymer ?
#
loop_
_entity_poly.entity_id
_entity_poly.type
_entity_poly.pdbx_seq_one_letter_code
_entity_poly.pdbx_strand_id
1 'polypeptide(L)'
;MKWNEVRRQFPNRCVLVESLNAITKDNERIIKEMSVIDDFASGNAAWKAYKKIHDEDQSRELYIFHTNNEDNKVIEQPYIGVRRKK
;
A
#
# COMPACT_ATOMS: atom_id res chain seq x y z
N MET A 1 11.47 6.92 -0.76
CA MET A 1 12.06 6.19 0.39
C MET A 1 12.07 4.69 0.10
N LYS A 2 13.02 3.95 0.66
CA LYS A 2 13.06 2.48 0.61
C LYS A 2 12.24 1.87 1.74
N TRP A 3 11.71 0.66 1.56
CA TRP A 3 10.89 -0.02 2.57
C TRP A 3 11.57 -0.14 3.95
N ASN A 4 12.86 -0.47 3.96
CA ASN A 4 13.64 -0.58 5.20
C ASN A 4 13.70 0.74 5.99
N GLU A 5 13.66 1.89 5.31
CA GLU A 5 13.65 3.20 5.96
C GLU A 5 12.26 3.48 6.57
N VAL A 6 11.20 3.15 5.84
CA VAL A 6 9.81 3.27 6.32
C VAL A 6 9.60 2.43 7.57
N ARG A 7 10.08 1.18 7.60
CA ARG A 7 9.99 0.31 8.79
C ARG A 7 10.70 0.90 10.02
N ARG A 8 11.84 1.57 9.82
CA ARG A 8 12.60 2.21 10.90
C ARG A 8 11.91 3.47 11.42
N GLN A 9 11.28 4.24 10.55
CA GLN A 9 10.59 5.49 10.93
C GLN A 9 9.23 5.23 11.57
N PHE A 10 8.50 4.20 11.12
CA PHE A 10 7.13 3.91 11.55
C PHE A 10 7.02 2.48 12.12
N PRO A 11 7.68 2.13 13.23
CA PRO A 11 7.67 0.76 13.74
C PRO A 11 6.28 0.36 14.25
N ASN A 12 5.84 -0.85 13.89
CA ASN A 12 4.56 -1.45 14.31
C ASN A 12 3.32 -0.59 13.95
N ARG A 13 3.29 -0.07 12.72
CA ARG A 13 2.22 0.77 12.17
C ARG A 13 1.77 0.27 10.80
N CYS A 14 0.53 0.58 10.45
CA CYS A 14 0.03 0.49 9.09
C CYS A 14 0.37 1.78 8.36
N VAL A 15 1.12 1.71 7.28
CA VAL A 15 1.47 2.87 6.45
C VAL A 15 0.72 2.79 5.13
N LEU A 16 0.14 3.92 4.73
CA LEU A 16 -0.38 4.13 3.39
C LEU A 16 0.74 4.74 2.56
N VAL A 17 1.13 4.07 1.49
CA VAL A 17 2.24 4.48 0.64
C VAL A 17 1.80 4.60 -0.81
N GLU A 18 2.42 5.53 -1.51
CA GLU A 18 2.35 5.66 -2.96
C GLU A 18 3.61 5.06 -3.58
N SER A 19 3.43 4.22 -4.59
CA SER A 19 4.52 3.68 -5.39
C SER A 19 5.06 4.76 -6.31
N LEU A 20 6.32 5.15 -6.11
CA LEU A 20 7.01 6.08 -7.01
C LEU A 20 7.77 5.31 -8.10
N ASN A 21 8.31 4.15 -7.73
CA ASN A 21 9.01 3.27 -8.64
C ASN A 21 8.78 1.83 -8.21
N ALA A 22 8.20 1.03 -9.11
CA ALA A 22 7.99 -0.39 -8.91
C ALA A 22 8.37 -1.16 -10.18
N ILE A 23 8.92 -2.36 -9.96
CA ILE A 23 9.22 -3.30 -11.03
C ILE A 23 8.32 -4.52 -10.86
N THR A 24 7.79 -5.04 -11.96
CA THR A 24 7.07 -6.32 -11.94
C THR A 24 8.05 -7.41 -12.35
N LYS A 25 8.19 -8.45 -11.52
CA LYS A 25 9.03 -9.61 -11.81
C LYS A 25 8.27 -10.87 -11.39
N ASP A 26 8.13 -11.83 -12.30
CA ASP A 26 7.49 -13.13 -12.02
C ASP A 26 6.06 -12.99 -11.43
N ASN A 27 5.26 -12.04 -11.93
CA ASN A 27 3.93 -11.64 -11.41
C ASN A 27 3.92 -11.05 -9.99
N GLU A 28 5.08 -10.79 -9.40
CA GLU A 28 5.21 -10.01 -8.16
C GLU A 28 5.51 -8.54 -8.49
N ARG A 29 4.75 -7.63 -7.91
CA ARG A 29 5.05 -6.19 -7.96
C ARG A 29 5.99 -5.85 -6.81
N ILE A 30 7.21 -5.45 -7.14
CA ILE A 30 8.28 -5.10 -6.19
C ILE A 30 8.45 -3.59 -6.18
N ILE A 31 8.04 -2.95 -5.10
CA ILE A 31 8.17 -1.50 -4.93
C ILE A 31 9.62 -1.18 -4.54
N LYS A 32 10.32 -0.45 -5.41
CA LYS A 32 11.70 -0.01 -5.19
C LYS A 32 11.74 1.28 -4.39
N GLU A 33 10.86 2.20 -4.73
CA GLU A 33 10.74 3.50 -4.06
C GLU A 33 9.29 3.85 -3.81
N MET A 34 9.03 4.34 -2.61
CA MET A 34 7.71 4.73 -2.17
C MET A 34 7.73 6.06 -1.41
N SER A 35 6.59 6.74 -1.43
CA SER A 35 6.30 7.90 -0.58
C SER A 35 5.30 7.49 0.49
N VAL A 36 5.58 7.79 1.76
CA VAL A 36 4.61 7.56 2.83
C VAL A 36 3.63 8.72 2.83
N ILE A 37 2.35 8.44 2.61
CA ILE A 37 1.28 9.45 2.67
C ILE A 37 0.89 9.67 4.12
N ASP A 38 0.66 8.58 4.87
CA ASP A 38 0.18 8.64 6.25
C ASP A 38 0.44 7.31 7.00
N ASP A 39 0.43 7.36 8.34
CA ASP A 39 0.60 6.21 9.22
C ASP A 39 -0.59 6.04 10.20
N PHE A 40 -0.90 4.79 10.50
CA PHE A 40 -2.08 4.43 11.28
C PHE A 40 -1.75 3.30 12.25
N ALA A 41 -2.38 3.33 13.42
CA ALA A 41 -2.30 2.22 14.38
C ALA A 41 -3.17 1.01 13.98
N SER A 42 -4.11 1.17 13.05
CA SER A 42 -5.05 0.13 12.64
C SER A 42 -5.18 0.07 11.12
N GLY A 43 -5.24 -1.14 10.57
CA GLY A 43 -5.48 -1.37 9.15
C GLY A 43 -6.81 -0.77 8.66
N ASN A 44 -7.85 -0.71 9.52
CA ASN A 44 -9.13 -0.13 9.15
C ASN A 44 -9.03 1.38 8.87
N ALA A 45 -8.22 2.10 9.64
CA ALA A 45 -7.98 3.52 9.43
C ALA A 45 -7.21 3.75 8.11
N ALA A 46 -6.17 2.94 7.86
CA ALA A 46 -5.42 2.97 6.60
C ALA A 46 -6.32 2.70 5.38
N TRP A 47 -7.21 1.71 5.47
CA TRP A 47 -8.17 1.40 4.41
C TRP A 47 -9.17 2.53 4.16
N LYS A 48 -9.60 3.23 5.21
CA LYS A 48 -10.49 4.39 5.05
C LYS A 48 -9.80 5.55 4.33
N ALA A 49 -8.54 5.81 4.68
CA ALA A 49 -7.71 6.81 4.00
C ALA A 49 -7.45 6.44 2.54
N TYR A 50 -7.06 5.18 2.28
CA TYR A 50 -6.89 4.64 0.93
C TYR A 50 -8.14 4.86 0.07
N LYS A 51 -9.33 4.49 0.58
CA LYS A 51 -10.58 4.64 -0.17
C LYS A 51 -10.85 6.09 -0.56
N LYS A 52 -10.64 7.02 0.38
CA LYS A 52 -10.83 8.44 0.10
C LYS A 52 -9.95 8.92 -1.05
N ILE A 53 -8.66 8.59 -1.02
CA ILE A 53 -7.73 9.00 -2.08
C ILE A 53 -8.04 8.27 -3.39
N HIS A 54 -8.37 6.99 -3.33
CA HIS A 54 -8.72 6.21 -4.50
C HIS A 54 -10.02 6.70 -5.17
N ASP A 55 -11.01 7.14 -4.39
CA ASP A 55 -12.25 7.74 -4.90
C ASP A 55 -11.98 9.10 -5.58
N GLU A 56 -10.99 9.87 -5.08
CA GLU A 56 -10.55 11.14 -5.67
C GLU A 56 -9.71 10.93 -6.94
N ASP A 57 -8.78 9.96 -6.93
CA ASP A 57 -7.91 9.63 -8.06
C ASP A 57 -7.54 8.13 -8.08
N GLN A 58 -8.23 7.38 -8.95
CA GLN A 58 -8.02 5.95 -9.15
C GLN A 58 -6.71 5.62 -9.87
N SER A 59 -6.06 6.61 -10.51
CA SER A 59 -4.83 6.39 -11.27
C SER A 59 -3.59 6.25 -10.38
N ARG A 60 -3.69 6.68 -9.11
CA ARG A 60 -2.58 6.61 -8.15
C ARG A 60 -2.33 5.17 -7.71
N GLU A 61 -1.07 4.75 -7.80
CA GLU A 61 -0.62 3.41 -7.40
C GLU A 61 -0.37 3.39 -5.88
N LEU A 62 -1.44 3.15 -5.11
CA LEU A 62 -1.42 3.18 -3.65
C LEU A 62 -1.40 1.77 -3.04
N TYR A 63 -0.67 1.61 -1.93
CA TYR A 63 -0.58 0.37 -1.18
C TYR A 63 -0.64 0.60 0.33
N ILE A 64 -1.21 -0.35 1.05
CA ILE A 64 -1.18 -0.37 2.52
C ILE A 64 -0.27 -1.50 2.97
N PHE A 65 0.73 -1.17 3.78
CA PHE A 65 1.62 -2.15 4.39
C PHE A 65 1.62 -2.05 5.90
N HIS A 66 1.83 -3.17 6.58
CA HIS A 66 2.15 -3.18 8.00
C HIS A 66 3.67 -3.25 8.15
N THR A 67 4.28 -2.32 8.89
CA THR A 67 5.75 -2.24 9.02
C THR A 67 6.38 -3.38 9.83
N ASN A 68 5.56 -4.19 10.48
CA ASN A 68 6.01 -5.45 11.06
C ASN A 68 6.37 -6.50 10.00
N ASN A 69 5.83 -6.39 8.78
CA ASN A 69 6.16 -7.29 7.68
C ASN A 69 7.55 -6.97 7.14
N GLU A 70 8.36 -8.01 6.95
CA GLU A 70 9.72 -7.84 6.44
C GLU A 70 9.76 -7.51 4.96
N ASP A 71 8.86 -8.11 4.20
CA ASP A 71 8.77 -7.95 2.76
C ASP A 71 7.65 -6.98 2.35
N ASN A 72 7.94 -6.13 1.36
CA ASN A 72 6.98 -5.24 0.69
C ASN A 72 6.51 -5.78 -0.66
N LYS A 73 6.54 -7.11 -0.82
CA LYS A 73 6.09 -7.76 -2.04
C LYS A 73 4.57 -7.70 -2.10
N VAL A 74 4.05 -7.14 -3.19
CA VAL A 74 2.62 -7.15 -3.46
C VAL A 74 2.38 -8.22 -4.51
N ILE A 75 1.66 -9.28 -4.13
CA ILE A 75 1.01 -10.14 -5.11
C ILE A 75 -0.18 -9.33 -5.59
N GLU A 76 -0.13 -8.84 -6.84
CA GLU A 76 -1.27 -8.18 -7.46
C GLU A 76 -2.38 -9.22 -7.60
N GLN A 77 -3.25 -9.33 -6.59
CA GLN A 77 -4.53 -9.98 -6.76
C GLN A 77 -5.42 -8.98 -7.47
N PRO A 78 -5.80 -9.22 -8.75
CA PRO A 78 -6.80 -8.39 -9.38
C PRO A 78 -8.03 -8.39 -8.47
N TYR A 79 -8.42 -7.21 -8.00
CA TYR A 79 -9.61 -7.07 -7.18
C TYR A 79 -10.81 -7.53 -8.00
N ILE A 80 -11.23 -8.78 -7.80
CA ILE A 80 -12.48 -9.31 -8.35
C ILE A 80 -13.58 -8.68 -7.51
N GLY A 81 -13.96 -7.45 -7.86
CA GLY A 81 -14.97 -6.70 -7.15
C GLY A 81 -16.24 -7.52 -7.03
N VAL A 82 -16.63 -7.87 -5.81
CA VAL A 82 -17.95 -8.43 -5.54
C VAL A 82 -18.95 -7.28 -5.69
N ARG A 83 -19.41 -7.05 -6.93
CA ARG A 83 -20.63 -6.28 -7.17
C ARG A 83 -21.77 -7.06 -6.53
N ARG A 84 -22.15 -6.71 -5.29
CA ARG A 84 -23.49 -7.03 -4.80
C ARG A 84 -24.47 -6.30 -5.73
N LYS A 85 -25.05 -7.03 -6.69
CA LYS A 85 -26.28 -6.59 -7.36
C LYS A 85 -27.32 -6.42 -6.27
N LYS A 86 -27.86 -5.21 -6.17
CA LYS A 86 -29.04 -4.91 -5.36
C LYS A 86 -30.27 -5.56 -6.00
#